data_AF-A0A6L7QHI6-F1
#
_entry.id   AF-A0A6L7QHI6-F1
#
_cell.length_a   1.000
_cell.length_b   1.000
_cell.length_c   1.000
_cell.angle_alpha   90.00
_cell.angle_beta   90.00
_cell.angle_gamma   90.00
#
_symmetry.space_group_name_H-M   'P 1'
#
loop_
_entity.id
_entity.type
_entity.pdbx_description
1 polymer ?
#
loop_
_entity_poly.entity_id
_entity_poly.type
_entity_poly.pdbx_seq_one_letter_code
_entity_poly.pdbx_strand_id
1 'polypeptide(L)'
;MARNEAEVPLIKEEFADVLTRVEYPDPEHTNRLIGGPATLLEEAARMILVFRDFDAGITDAMFLMLGGLGLLFMLLPVVSLVNINSTRILERASEIGVRKAFGGSSRTLVGQFMVENVTLTLLGGALGLVLTFLILQALSASNIVQYAEFHLNHRIFFYGLVITLVFGLLSGIYPAWRMSRLHIVEALRRRKQ
;
A
#
# COMPACT_ATOMS: atom_id res chain seq x y z
N MET A 1 -27.01 36.76 -27.23
CA MET A 1 -26.40 37.35 -26.02
C MET A 1 -27.37 38.38 -25.48
N ALA A 2 -27.77 38.24 -24.21
CA ALA A 2 -28.65 39.19 -23.54
C ALA A 2 -28.01 40.58 -23.54
N ARG A 3 -28.77 41.62 -23.89
CA ARG A 3 -28.29 43.02 -23.85
C ARG A 3 -28.47 43.64 -22.46
N ASN A 4 -29.31 43.05 -21.62
CA ASN A 4 -29.61 43.52 -20.27
C ASN A 4 -29.89 42.36 -19.29
N GLU A 5 -29.63 42.53 -17.99
CA GLU A 5 -29.75 41.48 -16.96
C GLU A 5 -31.20 40.95 -16.79
N ALA A 6 -32.18 41.80 -17.10
CA ALA A 6 -33.61 41.45 -17.11
C ALA A 6 -34.04 40.50 -18.26
N GLU A 7 -33.23 40.33 -19.31
CA GLU A 7 -33.53 39.45 -20.46
C GLU A 7 -33.05 38.01 -20.25
N VAL A 8 -32.18 37.79 -19.26
CA VAL A 8 -31.63 36.48 -18.90
C VAL A 8 -32.70 35.42 -18.60
N PRO A 9 -33.75 35.69 -17.79
CA PRO A 9 -34.80 34.69 -17.56
C PRO A 9 -35.63 34.38 -18.82
N LEU A 10 -35.88 35.35 -19.69
CA LEU A 10 -36.65 35.16 -20.92
C LEU A 10 -35.91 34.26 -21.93
N ILE A 11 -34.58 34.46 -22.05
CA ILE A 11 -33.71 33.64 -22.90
C ILE A 11 -33.56 32.22 -22.35
N LYS A 12 -33.61 32.05 -21.01
CA LYS A 12 -33.64 30.73 -20.36
C LYS A 12 -34.91 29.95 -20.70
N GLU A 13 -36.06 30.61 -20.76
CA GLU A 13 -37.33 30.00 -21.16
C GLU A 13 -37.36 29.65 -22.67
N GLU A 14 -36.87 30.54 -23.53
CA GLU A 14 -36.77 30.26 -24.99
C GLU A 14 -35.85 29.07 -25.28
N PHE A 15 -34.70 28.99 -24.58
CA PHE A 15 -33.78 27.87 -24.71
C PHE A 15 -34.39 26.55 -24.20
N ALA A 16 -35.23 26.60 -23.16
CA ALA A 16 -35.94 25.42 -22.66
C ALA A 16 -36.95 24.86 -23.69
N ASP A 17 -37.64 25.71 -24.45
CA ASP A 17 -38.51 25.27 -25.55
C ASP A 17 -37.70 24.64 -26.69
N VAL A 18 -36.55 25.23 -27.04
CA VAL A 18 -35.66 24.69 -28.10
C VAL A 18 -35.07 23.34 -27.70
N LEU A 19 -34.71 23.14 -26.42
CA LEU A 19 -34.17 21.86 -25.92
C LEU A 19 -35.15 20.69 -26.09
N THR A 20 -36.46 20.91 -26.07
CA THR A 20 -37.45 19.84 -26.29
C THR A 20 -37.47 19.32 -27.73
N ARG A 21 -36.87 20.06 -28.67
CA ARG A 21 -36.83 19.71 -30.11
C ARG A 21 -35.48 19.13 -30.55
N VAL A 22 -34.49 19.08 -29.66
CA VAL A 22 -33.15 18.55 -29.97
C VAL A 22 -33.14 17.05 -29.70
N GLU A 23 -33.09 16.26 -30.77
CA GLU A 23 -32.86 14.82 -30.71
C GLU A 23 -31.41 14.54 -30.29
N TYR A 24 -31.23 13.66 -29.30
CA TYR A 24 -29.90 13.29 -28.80
C TYR A 24 -29.15 12.47 -29.86
N PRO A 25 -27.96 12.89 -30.30
CA PRO A 25 -27.23 12.21 -31.38
C PRO A 25 -26.79 10.76 -31.08
N ASP A 26 -26.65 10.38 -29.80
CA ASP A 26 -26.31 9.00 -29.39
C ASP A 26 -26.61 8.77 -27.88
N PRO A 27 -27.63 7.95 -27.52
CA PRO A 27 -27.98 7.67 -26.14
C PRO A 27 -26.99 6.77 -25.38
N GLU A 28 -26.10 6.03 -26.07
CA GLU A 28 -25.15 5.13 -25.39
C GLU A 28 -23.88 5.83 -24.90
N HIS A 29 -23.42 6.88 -25.59
CA HIS A 29 -22.15 7.56 -25.28
C HIS A 29 -22.29 9.02 -24.82
N THR A 30 -23.48 9.63 -24.97
CA THR A 30 -23.69 11.06 -24.64
C THR A 30 -24.97 11.27 -23.84
N ASN A 31 -24.96 10.97 -22.54
CA ASN A 31 -26.12 11.13 -21.65
C ASN A 31 -26.26 12.55 -21.05
N ARG A 32 -25.41 13.51 -21.45
CA ARG A 32 -25.47 14.90 -20.96
C ARG A 32 -25.09 15.87 -22.07
N LEU A 33 -26.07 16.63 -22.56
CA LEU A 33 -25.80 17.83 -23.36
C LEU A 33 -25.48 18.98 -22.39
N ILE A 34 -24.21 19.37 -22.33
CA ILE A 34 -23.77 20.51 -21.52
C ILE A 34 -23.85 21.76 -22.39
N GLY A 35 -24.97 22.48 -22.28
CA GLY A 35 -25.18 23.74 -22.99
C GLY A 35 -26.46 24.42 -22.52
N GLY A 36 -26.39 25.72 -22.26
CA GLY A 36 -27.53 26.53 -21.83
C GLY A 36 -27.16 28.00 -21.68
N PRO A 37 -28.15 28.91 -21.69
CA PRO A 37 -27.94 30.33 -21.46
C PRO A 37 -27.49 30.55 -20.02
N ALA A 38 -26.17 30.51 -19.86
CA ALA A 38 -25.49 30.77 -18.62
C ALA A 38 -25.38 32.27 -18.41
N THR A 39 -25.51 32.71 -17.17
CA THR A 39 -24.84 33.94 -16.78
C THR A 39 -23.33 33.70 -16.69
N LEU A 40 -22.52 34.74 -16.84
CA LEU A 40 -21.06 34.63 -16.72
C LEU A 40 -20.62 33.99 -15.40
N LEU A 41 -21.38 34.20 -14.33
CA LEU A 41 -21.14 33.60 -13.02
C LEU A 41 -21.48 32.11 -12.98
N GLU A 42 -22.54 31.67 -13.65
CA GLU A 42 -22.85 30.24 -13.82
C GLU A 42 -21.81 29.52 -14.68
N GLU A 43 -21.31 30.17 -15.72
CA GLU A 43 -20.22 29.66 -16.56
C GLU A 43 -18.90 29.55 -15.77
N ALA A 44 -18.55 30.59 -15.00
CA ALA A 44 -17.39 30.57 -14.12
C ALA A 44 -17.50 29.48 -13.03
N ALA A 45 -18.68 29.33 -12.42
CA ALA A 45 -18.93 28.29 -11.42
C ALA A 45 -18.84 26.88 -12.02
N ARG A 46 -19.40 26.66 -13.22
CA ARG A 46 -19.28 25.39 -13.94
C ARG A 46 -17.84 25.08 -14.29
N MET A 47 -17.07 26.08 -14.75
CA MET A 47 -15.65 25.90 -15.05
C MET A 47 -14.87 25.42 -13.82
N ILE A 48 -15.06 26.06 -12.65
CA ILE A 48 -14.39 25.67 -11.40
C ILE A 48 -14.78 24.25 -10.96
N LEU A 49 -16.06 23.88 -11.05
CA LEU A 49 -16.53 22.54 -10.67
C LEU A 49 -15.95 21.45 -11.58
N VAL A 50 -15.90 21.69 -12.90
CA VAL A 50 -15.31 20.74 -13.86
C VAL A 50 -13.82 20.53 -13.58
N PHE A 51 -13.07 21.61 -13.30
CA PHE A 51 -11.66 21.48 -12.91
C PHE A 51 -11.48 20.71 -11.60
N ARG A 52 -12.35 20.93 -10.61
CA ARG A 52 -12.33 20.21 -9.33
C ARG A 52 -12.62 18.72 -9.50
N ASP A 53 -13.63 18.36 -10.29
CA ASP A 53 -14.02 16.97 -10.51
C ASP A 53 -12.94 16.21 -11.30
N PHE A 54 -12.28 16.88 -12.25
CA PHE A 54 -11.14 16.32 -12.99
C PHE A 54 -9.93 16.04 -12.09
N ASP A 55 -9.56 17.00 -11.23
CA ASP A 55 -8.45 16.87 -10.29
C ASP A 55 -8.70 15.78 -9.24
N ALA A 56 -9.94 15.69 -8.73
CA ALA A 56 -10.34 14.63 -7.80
C ALA A 56 -10.23 13.24 -8.43
N GLY A 57 -10.69 13.07 -9.68
CA GLY A 57 -10.61 11.79 -10.40
C GLY A 57 -9.18 11.32 -10.66
N ILE A 58 -8.27 12.23 -11.01
CA ILE A 58 -6.85 11.92 -11.21
C ILE A 58 -6.20 11.55 -9.88
N THR A 59 -6.46 12.33 -8.83
CA THR A 59 -5.87 12.12 -7.50
C THR A 59 -6.27 10.76 -6.94
N ASP A 60 -7.55 10.38 -7.04
CA ASP A 60 -8.04 9.08 -6.59
C ASP A 60 -7.41 7.92 -7.38
N ALA A 61 -7.31 8.06 -8.71
CA ALA A 61 -6.65 7.06 -9.55
C ALA A 61 -5.15 6.89 -9.20
N MET A 62 -4.45 8.00 -8.94
CA MET A 62 -3.04 7.99 -8.52
C MET A 62 -2.86 7.32 -7.15
N PHE A 63 -3.70 7.63 -6.16
CA PHE A 63 -3.65 7.00 -4.85
C PHE A 63 -3.91 5.49 -4.93
N LEU A 64 -4.87 5.07 -5.75
CA LEU A 64 -5.19 3.65 -5.92
C LEU A 64 -4.04 2.90 -6.61
N MET A 65 -3.42 3.52 -7.61
CA MET A 65 -2.24 2.95 -8.30
C MET A 65 -1.02 2.86 -7.37
N LEU A 66 -0.69 3.93 -6.65
CA LEU A 66 0.43 3.97 -5.70
C LEU A 66 0.20 3.02 -4.52
N GLY A 67 -1.03 2.96 -4.00
CA GLY A 67 -1.42 2.00 -2.97
C GLY A 67 -1.28 0.55 -3.44
N GLY A 68 -1.72 0.26 -4.66
CA GLY A 68 -1.56 -1.05 -5.30
C GLY A 68 -0.10 -1.45 -5.48
N LEU A 69 0.75 -0.54 -5.98
CA LEU A 69 2.20 -0.78 -6.07
C LEU A 69 2.84 -0.98 -4.70
N GLY A 70 2.44 -0.17 -3.70
CA GLY A 70 2.93 -0.28 -2.34
C GLY A 70 2.65 -1.66 -1.74
N LEU A 71 1.43 -2.18 -1.94
CA LEU A 71 1.06 -3.54 -1.53
C LEU A 71 1.91 -4.59 -2.25
N LEU A 72 2.09 -4.46 -3.56
CA LEU A 72 2.91 -5.40 -4.34
C LEU A 72 4.36 -5.43 -3.84
N PHE A 73 4.96 -4.28 -3.57
CA PHE A 73 6.32 -4.20 -3.06
C PHE A 73 6.44 -4.68 -1.62
N MET A 74 5.40 -4.54 -0.79
CA MET A 74 5.38 -5.14 0.55
C MET A 74 5.34 -6.67 0.50
N LEU A 75 4.78 -7.29 -0.53
CA LEU A 75 4.74 -8.76 -0.63
C LEU A 75 6.13 -9.38 -0.87
N LEU A 76 7.01 -8.70 -1.59
CA LEU A 76 8.36 -9.21 -1.90
C LEU A 76 9.17 -9.59 -0.65
N PRO A 77 9.39 -8.69 0.34
CA PRO A 77 10.15 -9.05 1.54
C PRO A 77 9.46 -10.14 2.36
N VAL A 78 8.13 -10.20 2.39
CA VAL A 78 7.38 -11.25 3.11
C VAL A 78 7.68 -12.63 2.53
N VAL A 79 7.59 -12.79 1.21
CA VAL A 79 7.89 -14.05 0.54
C VAL A 79 9.35 -14.45 0.76
N SER A 80 10.29 -13.50 0.63
CA SER A 80 11.71 -13.77 0.86
C SER A 80 11.99 -14.19 2.30
N LEU A 81 11.42 -13.51 3.30
CA LEU A 81 11.57 -13.87 4.71
C LEU A 81 10.99 -15.26 5.00
N VAL A 82 9.82 -15.60 4.45
CA VAL A 82 9.22 -16.93 4.59
C VAL A 82 10.11 -18.02 3.99
N ASN A 83 10.73 -17.76 2.83
CA ASN A 83 11.65 -18.69 2.20
C ASN A 83 12.90 -18.94 3.06
N ILE A 84 13.54 -17.87 3.53
CA ILE A 84 14.73 -17.95 4.40
C ILE A 84 14.40 -18.70 5.69
N ASN A 85 13.26 -18.40 6.34
CA ASN A 85 12.85 -19.06 7.57
C ASN A 85 12.52 -20.55 7.33
N SER A 86 11.91 -20.89 6.20
CA SER A 86 11.64 -22.29 5.83
C SER A 86 12.93 -23.09 5.60
N THR A 87 13.93 -22.52 4.91
CA THR A 87 15.22 -23.16 4.68
C THR A 87 16.00 -23.37 5.97
N ARG A 88 16.06 -22.35 6.85
CA ARG A 88 16.69 -22.47 8.17
C ARG A 88 16.09 -23.58 9.04
N ILE A 89 14.77 -23.77 8.95
CA ILE A 89 14.08 -24.86 9.64
C ILE A 89 14.50 -26.23 9.08
N LEU A 90 14.65 -26.35 7.76
CA LEU A 90 15.06 -27.61 7.11
C LEU A 90 16.51 -27.99 7.46
N GLU A 91 17.41 -27.01 7.55
CA GLU A 91 18.81 -27.25 7.95
C GLU A 91 18.91 -27.77 9.38
N ARG A 92 18.10 -27.24 10.31
CA ARG A 92 18.04 -27.68 11.71
C ARG A 92 17.14 -28.91 11.92
N ALA A 93 16.38 -29.35 10.90
CA ALA A 93 15.38 -30.42 11.04
C ALA A 93 15.98 -31.77 11.49
N SER A 94 17.24 -32.06 11.14
CA SER A 94 17.93 -33.28 11.56
C SER A 94 18.21 -33.30 13.07
N GLU A 95 18.74 -32.22 13.64
CA GLU A 95 18.95 -32.08 15.09
C GLU A 95 17.63 -32.14 15.86
N ILE A 96 16.59 -31.52 15.32
CA ILE A 96 15.24 -31.51 15.89
C ILE A 96 14.64 -32.91 15.86
N GLY A 97 14.83 -33.64 14.76
CA GLY A 97 14.39 -35.02 14.59
C GLY A 97 15.01 -35.95 15.65
N VAL A 98 16.30 -35.80 15.91
CA VAL A 98 17.01 -36.53 16.97
C VAL A 98 16.46 -36.15 18.35
N ARG A 99 16.32 -34.86 18.68
CA ARG A 99 15.76 -34.42 19.98
C ARG A 99 14.34 -34.94 20.23
N LYS A 100 13.48 -34.94 19.22
CA LYS A 100 12.10 -35.44 19.35
C LYS A 100 12.07 -36.97 19.50
N ALA A 101 13.00 -37.70 18.88
CA ALA A 101 13.13 -39.15 19.04
C ALA A 101 13.51 -39.56 20.48
N PHE A 102 14.24 -38.69 21.20
CA PHE A 102 14.53 -38.84 22.63
C PHE A 102 13.45 -38.22 23.55
N GLY A 103 12.27 -37.84 23.02
CA GLY A 103 11.16 -37.31 23.82
C GLY A 103 11.15 -35.80 24.03
N GLY A 104 12.00 -35.04 23.35
CA GLY A 104 12.07 -33.58 23.46
C GLY A 104 10.81 -32.86 22.95
N SER A 105 10.31 -31.90 23.74
CA SER A 105 9.11 -31.11 23.42
C SER A 105 9.32 -30.18 22.22
N SER A 106 8.49 -30.32 21.19
CA SER A 106 8.48 -29.42 20.02
C SER A 106 7.99 -28.01 20.31
N ARG A 107 7.29 -27.80 21.43
CA ARG A 107 6.82 -26.46 21.83
C ARG A 107 7.97 -25.55 22.25
N THR A 108 8.96 -26.09 22.95
CA THR A 108 10.14 -25.32 23.40
C THR A 108 10.94 -24.81 22.22
N LEU A 109 11.04 -25.62 21.17
CA LEU A 109 11.76 -25.28 19.95
C LEU A 109 11.05 -24.18 19.14
N VAL A 110 9.72 -24.26 19.01
CA VAL A 110 8.92 -23.20 18.36
C VAL A 110 9.08 -21.86 19.10
N GLY A 111 9.08 -21.89 20.44
CA GLY A 111 9.33 -20.70 21.25
C GLY A 111 10.72 -20.09 21.00
N GLN A 112 11.77 -20.92 20.96
CA GLN A 112 13.13 -20.47 20.67
C GLN A 112 13.24 -19.81 19.27
N PHE A 113 12.61 -20.40 18.25
CA PHE A 113 12.58 -19.82 16.91
C PHE A 113 11.82 -18.48 16.85
N MET A 114 10.69 -18.36 17.56
CA MET A 114 9.98 -17.08 17.64
C MET A 114 10.85 -16.00 18.30
N VAL A 115 11.52 -16.32 19.40
CA VAL A 115 12.41 -15.37 20.09
C VAL A 115 13.59 -14.97 19.20
N GLU A 116 14.22 -15.93 18.51
CA GLU A 116 15.32 -15.67 17.56
C GLU A 116 14.84 -14.74 16.43
N ASN A 117 13.66 -15.01 15.86
CA ASN A 117 13.09 -14.21 14.78
C ASN A 117 12.70 -12.79 15.25
N VAL A 118 12.12 -12.65 16.45
CA VAL A 118 11.81 -11.34 17.05
C VAL A 118 13.09 -10.56 17.31
N THR A 119 14.12 -11.19 17.84
CA THR A 119 15.41 -10.55 18.13
C THR A 119 16.08 -10.06 16.84
N LEU A 120 16.07 -10.88 15.78
CA LEU A 120 16.55 -10.47 14.46
C LEU A 120 15.74 -9.31 13.87
N THR A 121 14.42 -9.32 14.04
CA THR A 121 13.54 -8.24 13.58
C THR A 121 13.85 -6.93 14.30
N LEU A 122 14.07 -6.98 15.62
CA LEU A 122 14.45 -5.81 16.42
C LEU A 122 15.83 -5.28 16.04
N LEU A 123 16.82 -6.15 15.85
CA LEU A 123 18.15 -5.76 15.39
C LEU A 123 18.10 -5.14 13.99
N GLY A 124 17.34 -5.73 13.07
CA GLY A 124 17.12 -5.17 11.74
C GLY A 124 16.44 -3.80 11.78
N GLY A 125 15.44 -3.63 12.65
CA GLY A 125 14.77 -2.34 12.88
C GLY A 125 15.70 -1.28 13.46
N ALA A 126 16.54 -1.64 14.43
CA ALA A 126 17.54 -0.75 15.02
C ALA A 126 18.62 -0.34 14.01
N LEU A 127 19.10 -1.27 13.17
CA LEU A 127 20.04 -0.95 12.09
C LEU A 127 19.40 -0.08 11.01
N GLY A 128 18.16 -0.38 10.62
CA GLY A 128 17.40 0.44 9.69
C GLY A 128 17.23 1.87 10.19
N LEU A 129 16.94 2.04 11.47
CA LEU A 129 16.88 3.34 12.16
C LEU A 129 18.16 4.16 11.99
N VAL A 130 19.29 3.54 12.34
CA VAL A 130 20.61 4.20 12.28
C VAL A 130 20.92 4.58 10.83
N LEU A 131 20.66 3.67 9.88
CA LEU A 131 20.87 3.95 8.46
C LEU A 131 19.97 5.08 7.95
N THR A 132 18.69 5.10 8.31
CA THR A 132 17.78 6.20 7.96
C THR A 132 18.31 7.52 8.48
N PHE A 133 18.73 7.60 9.75
CA PHE A 133 19.30 8.81 10.33
C PHE A 133 20.54 9.29 9.55
N LEU A 134 21.48 8.38 9.26
CA LEU A 134 22.69 8.69 8.51
C LEU A 134 22.40 9.17 7.07
N ILE A 135 21.47 8.51 6.39
CA ILE A 135 21.06 8.86 5.01
C ILE A 135 20.39 10.24 5.00
N LEU A 136 19.46 10.50 5.93
CA LEU A 136 18.81 11.82 6.05
C LEU A 136 19.82 12.93 6.33
N GLN A 137 20.82 12.66 7.18
CA GLN A 137 21.89 13.61 7.45
C GLN A 137 22.77 13.86 6.21
N ALA A 138 23.12 12.81 5.47
CA ALA A 138 23.90 12.92 4.23
C ALA A 138 23.14 13.66 3.10
N LEU A 139 21.83 13.41 2.97
CA LEU A 139 20.95 14.13 2.03
C LEU A 139 20.82 15.61 2.40
N SER A 140 20.68 15.91 3.68
CA SER A 140 20.59 17.29 4.16
C SER A 140 21.90 18.05 3.94
N ALA A 141 23.05 17.39 4.18
CA ALA A 141 24.37 17.98 3.97
C ALA A 141 24.69 18.24 2.49
N SER A 142 24.15 17.43 1.58
CA SER A 142 24.45 17.52 0.15
C SER A 142 23.65 18.60 -0.60
N ASN A 143 22.68 19.28 0.04
CA ASN A 143 21.87 20.36 -0.53
C ASN A 143 21.19 20.04 -1.89
N ILE A 144 21.02 18.75 -2.20
CA ILE A 144 20.46 18.30 -3.49
C ILE A 144 18.97 18.70 -3.60
N VAL A 145 18.27 18.82 -2.47
CA VAL A 145 16.85 19.18 -2.41
C VAL A 145 16.67 20.41 -1.51
N GLN A 146 16.75 21.59 -2.12
CA GLN A 146 16.77 22.90 -1.45
C GLN A 146 15.48 23.27 -0.68
N TYR A 147 14.39 22.50 -0.87
CA TYR A 147 13.06 22.77 -0.30
C TYR A 147 12.49 21.64 0.57
N ALA A 148 13.27 20.58 0.83
CA ALA A 148 12.83 19.47 1.67
C ALA A 148 13.54 19.53 3.02
N GLU A 149 12.85 20.03 4.05
CA GLU A 149 13.33 19.85 5.41
C GLU A 149 13.03 18.42 5.87
N PHE A 150 14.06 17.58 5.90
CA PHE A 150 13.95 16.21 6.35
C PHE A 150 13.90 16.14 7.88
N HIS A 151 12.71 16.39 8.44
CA HIS A 151 12.46 16.17 9.87
C HIS A 151 12.15 14.70 10.13
N LEU A 152 12.81 14.13 11.14
CA LEU A 152 12.46 12.80 11.64
C LEU A 152 11.07 12.85 12.29
N ASN A 153 10.06 12.45 11.53
CA ASN A 153 8.72 12.28 12.05
C ASN A 153 8.64 10.98 12.85
N HIS A 154 8.67 11.13 14.17
CA HIS A 154 8.64 10.02 15.13
C HIS A 154 7.38 9.16 14.97
N ARG A 155 6.26 9.72 14.47
CA ARG A 155 5.03 8.95 14.20
C ARG A 155 5.19 8.00 13.03
N ILE A 156 5.74 8.47 11.91
CA ILE A 156 5.99 7.65 10.72
C ILE A 156 6.98 6.53 11.07
N PHE A 157 8.00 6.87 11.85
CA PHE A 157 8.95 5.89 12.35
C PHE A 157 8.26 4.81 13.21
N PHE A 158 7.41 5.20 14.16
CA PHE A 158 6.66 4.27 14.99
C PHE A 158 5.77 3.34 14.16
N TYR A 159 5.04 3.87 13.17
CA TYR A 159 4.24 3.03 12.27
C TYR A 159 5.12 2.06 11.46
N GLY A 160 6.27 2.51 10.96
CA GLY A 160 7.23 1.64 10.26
C GLY A 160 7.76 0.52 11.14
N LEU A 161 8.09 0.81 12.41
CA LEU A 161 8.52 -0.19 13.38
C LEU A 161 7.41 -1.23 13.66
N VAL A 162 6.18 -0.76 13.89
CA VAL A 162 5.02 -1.64 14.14
C VAL A 162 4.76 -2.53 12.94
N ILE A 163 4.75 -1.96 11.74
CA ILE A 163 4.57 -2.71 10.49
C ILE A 163 5.66 -3.77 10.32
N THR A 164 6.93 -3.41 10.53
CA THR A 164 8.06 -4.33 10.42
C THR A 164 7.97 -5.47 11.44
N LEU A 165 7.55 -5.17 12.67
CA LEU A 165 7.29 -6.19 13.70
C LEU A 165 6.15 -7.12 13.29
N VAL A 166 5.04 -6.58 12.80
CA VAL A 166 3.89 -7.37 12.34
C VAL A 166 4.30 -8.30 11.19
N PHE A 167 5.01 -7.79 10.18
CA PHE A 167 5.48 -8.60 9.06
C PHE A 167 6.53 -9.64 9.48
N GLY A 168 7.46 -9.28 10.37
CA GLY A 168 8.45 -10.20 10.93
C GLY A 168 7.80 -11.34 11.70
N LEU A 169 6.78 -11.05 12.51
CA LEU A 169 5.98 -12.04 13.22
C LEU A 169 5.18 -12.93 12.26
N LEU A 170 4.44 -12.35 11.31
CA LEU A 170 3.67 -13.10 10.31
C LEU A 170 4.56 -14.06 9.50
N SER A 171 5.74 -13.58 9.10
CA SER A 171 6.73 -14.39 8.40
C SER A 171 7.27 -15.53 9.26
N GLY A 172 7.38 -15.36 10.59
CA GLY A 172 7.86 -16.39 11.51
C GLY A 172 6.78 -17.41 11.89
N ILE A 173 5.51 -16.99 11.96
CA ILE A 173 4.38 -17.83 12.36
C ILE A 173 4.14 -18.94 11.33
N TYR A 174 4.15 -18.62 10.03
CA TYR A 174 3.93 -19.62 8.98
C TYR A 174 4.92 -20.82 9.04
N PRO A 175 6.25 -20.61 9.07
CA PRO A 175 7.23 -21.69 9.15
C PRO A 175 7.24 -22.37 10.54
N ALA A 176 6.99 -21.64 11.62
CA ALA A 176 6.83 -22.22 12.96
C ALA A 176 5.62 -23.18 13.03
N TRP A 177 4.50 -22.79 12.43
CA TRP A 177 3.30 -23.62 12.35
C TRP A 177 3.53 -24.84 11.46
N ARG A 178 4.20 -24.66 10.32
CA ARG A 178 4.64 -25.76 9.43
C ARG A 178 5.54 -26.76 10.16
N MET A 179 6.45 -26.29 11.04
CA MET A 179 7.31 -27.16 11.87
C MET A 179 6.51 -28.00 12.86
N SER A 180 5.45 -27.44 13.48
CA SER A 180 4.61 -28.20 14.42
C SER A 180 3.93 -29.42 13.78
N ARG A 181 3.65 -29.35 12.47
CA ARG A 181 2.97 -30.39 11.69
C ARG A 181 3.92 -31.27 10.88
N LEU A 182 5.22 -31.00 10.88
CA LEU A 182 6.21 -31.84 10.20
C LEU A 182 6.37 -33.17 10.96
N HIS A 183 5.86 -34.25 10.36
CA HIS A 183 6.15 -35.62 10.77
C HIS A 183 7.60 -35.95 10.38
N ILE A 184 8.42 -36.26 11.39
CA ILE A 184 9.87 -36.54 11.28
C ILE A 184 10.20 -37.61 10.23
N VAL A 185 9.27 -38.51 9.94
CA VAL A 185 9.45 -39.63 9.01
C VAL A 185 9.78 -39.15 7.58
N GLU A 186 9.29 -37.99 7.13
CA GLU A 186 9.63 -37.44 5.81
C GLU A 186 10.98 -36.72 5.78
N ALA A 187 11.42 -36.15 6.90
CA ALA A 187 12.71 -35.47 7.01
C ALA A 187 13.90 -36.45 6.87
N LEU A 188 13.75 -37.69 7.36
CA LEU A 188 14.75 -38.74 7.15
C LEU A 188 14.72 -39.33 5.73
N ARG A 189 13.55 -39.40 5.09
CA ARG A 189 13.39 -39.99 3.75
C ARG A 189 14.00 -39.13 2.64
N ARG A 190 14.08 -37.80 2.81
CA ARG A 190 14.70 -36.88 1.84
C ARG A 190 16.22 -37.00 1.73
N ARG A 191 16.92 -37.58 2.71
CA ARG A 191 18.40 -37.71 2.69
C ARG A 191 18.91 -38.90 1.87
N LYS A 192 18.03 -39.62 1.16
CA LYS A 192 18.36 -40.83 0.41
C LYS A 192 18.36 -40.65 -1.12
N GLN A 193 18.37 -39.41 -1.62
CA GLN A 193 18.60 -39.10 -3.04
C GLN A 193 19.63 -37.98 -3.16
#